data_AF-A0A2A3GQX7-F1
#
_entry.id   AF-A0A2A3GQX7-F1
#
_cell.length_a   1.000
_cell.length_b   1.000
_cell.length_c   1.000
_cell.angle_alpha   90.00
_cell.angle_beta   90.00
_cell.angle_gamma   90.00
#
_symmetry.space_group_name_H-M   'P 1'
#
loop_
_entity.id
_entity.type
_entity.pdbx_description
1 polymer ?
#
loop_
_entity_poly.entity_id
_entity_poly.type
_entity_poly.pdbx_seq_one_letter_code
_entity_poly.pdbx_strand_id
1 'polypeptide(L)'
;MSSPRRSVLAMAVLSMLSEEPMHAYRMQQLIKERHKDEVVNVAQRNSVYQTIERLLRDGLIEVESTERAENRPERTTYRLTGTGAATLTHWLRGMVAEPVREFPEFPAALAFLPSLDSGDALDALRSRIAVLEQQLAGLDAGLTEAGTFLPRLFLVEDEYRRAVLVAELDYVRSLADDVAKGELRW
;
A
#
# COMPACT_ATOMS: atom_id res chain seq x y z
N MET A 1 1.24 -9.19 28.34
CA MET A 1 1.33 -9.66 26.94
C MET A 1 1.74 -8.47 26.10
N SER A 2 2.73 -8.62 25.20
CA SER A 2 3.14 -7.53 24.30
C SER A 2 1.97 -7.14 23.39
N SER A 3 1.79 -5.85 23.11
CA SER A 3 0.76 -5.40 22.16
C SER A 3 1.04 -6.04 20.78
N PRO A 4 0.02 -6.56 20.08
CA PRO A 4 0.23 -7.15 18.77
C PRO A 4 0.85 -6.13 17.82
N ARG A 5 1.80 -6.58 16.98
CA ARG A 5 2.54 -5.67 16.09
C ARG A 5 1.67 -5.28 14.88
N ARG A 6 1.45 -3.98 14.71
CA ARG A 6 0.76 -3.42 13.53
C ARG A 6 1.61 -3.62 12.27
N SER A 7 0.98 -4.05 11.17
CA SER A 7 1.55 -4.00 9.82
C SER A 7 0.43 -3.84 8.79
N VAL A 8 0.76 -3.27 7.63
CA VAL A 8 -0.21 -3.07 6.55
C VAL A 8 -0.80 -4.39 6.06
N LEU A 9 0.01 -5.44 5.97
CA LEU A 9 -0.46 -6.78 5.61
C LEU A 9 -1.38 -7.39 6.69
N ALA A 10 -1.08 -7.17 7.97
CA ALA A 10 -1.96 -7.63 9.05
C ALA A 10 -3.31 -6.90 9.05
N MET A 11 -3.30 -5.59 8.76
CA MET A 11 -4.52 -4.82 8.54
C MET A 11 -5.36 -5.38 7.39
N ALA A 12 -4.73 -5.68 6.25
CA ALA A 12 -5.41 -6.27 5.10
C ALA A 12 -6.03 -7.63 5.45
N VAL A 13 -5.28 -8.52 6.12
CA VAL A 13 -5.80 -9.83 6.55
C VAL A 13 -6.97 -9.71 7.51
N LEU A 14 -6.87 -8.86 8.54
CA LEU A 14 -7.96 -8.64 9.49
C LEU A 14 -9.19 -8.02 8.82
N SER A 15 -9.00 -7.08 7.89
CA SER A 15 -10.08 -6.46 7.11
C SER A 15 -10.80 -7.48 6.23
N MET A 16 -10.07 -8.32 5.49
CA MET A 16 -10.68 -9.37 4.67
C MET A 16 -11.47 -10.37 5.54
N LEU A 17 -10.91 -10.78 6.67
CA LEU A 17 -11.58 -11.68 7.62
C LEU A 17 -12.77 -11.07 8.34
N SER A 18 -12.93 -9.74 8.29
CA SER A 18 -14.13 -9.06 8.78
C SER A 18 -15.31 -9.16 7.79
N GLU A 19 -15.03 -9.45 6.52
CA GLU A 19 -16.05 -9.66 5.49
C GLU A 19 -16.63 -11.07 5.59
N GLU A 20 -15.75 -12.09 5.61
CA GLU A 20 -16.13 -13.50 5.76
C GLU A 20 -14.91 -14.35 6.18
N PRO A 21 -15.13 -15.52 6.79
CA PRO A 21 -14.06 -16.49 7.00
C PRO A 21 -13.47 -16.99 5.69
N MET A 22 -12.14 -17.08 5.60
CA MET A 22 -11.50 -17.48 4.36
C MET A 22 -10.12 -18.14 4.56
N HIS A 23 -9.67 -18.82 3.51
CA HIS A 23 -8.35 -19.44 3.45
C HIS A 23 -7.27 -18.45 3.00
N ALA A 24 -6.02 -18.72 3.39
CA ALA A 24 -4.86 -17.91 3.01
C ALA A 24 -4.73 -17.68 1.50
N TYR A 25 -5.06 -18.69 0.69
CA TYR A 25 -5.02 -18.56 -0.78
C TYR A 25 -6.05 -17.56 -1.31
N ARG A 26 -7.27 -17.53 -0.75
CA ARG A 26 -8.28 -16.54 -1.14
C ARG A 26 -7.84 -15.13 -0.76
N MET A 27 -7.23 -14.96 0.41
CA MET A 27 -6.63 -13.68 0.81
C MET A 27 -5.57 -13.20 -0.18
N GLN A 28 -4.68 -14.10 -0.62
CA GLN A 28 -3.67 -13.78 -1.64
C GLN A 28 -4.29 -13.38 -2.98
N GLN A 29 -5.38 -14.04 -3.39
CA GLN A 29 -6.12 -13.68 -4.59
C GLN A 29 -6.77 -12.30 -4.46
N LEU A 30 -7.48 -12.05 -3.37
CA LEU A 30 -8.16 -10.76 -3.12
C LEU A 30 -7.19 -9.58 -3.08
N ILE A 31 -6.00 -9.76 -2.50
CA ILE A 31 -4.95 -8.73 -2.50
C ILE A 31 -4.59 -8.32 -3.93
N LYS A 32 -4.45 -9.29 -4.84
CA LYS A 32 -4.12 -9.04 -6.25
C LYS A 32 -5.31 -8.51 -7.04
N GLU A 33 -6.49 -9.12 -6.87
CA GLU A 33 -7.73 -8.75 -7.55
C GLU A 33 -8.16 -7.32 -7.24
N ARG A 34 -7.89 -6.84 -6.01
CA ARG A 34 -8.25 -5.49 -5.56
C ARG A 34 -7.13 -4.46 -5.74
N HIS A 35 -6.10 -4.78 -6.53
CA HIS A 35 -4.92 -3.92 -6.75
C HIS A 35 -4.28 -3.39 -5.45
N LYS A 36 -4.41 -4.14 -4.35
CA LYS A 36 -3.84 -3.74 -3.06
C LYS A 36 -2.34 -4.03 -2.98
N ASP A 37 -1.74 -4.57 -4.03
CA ASP A 37 -0.29 -4.67 -4.20
C ASP A 37 0.41 -3.31 -4.31
N GLU A 38 -0.34 -2.24 -4.59
CA GLU A 38 0.16 -0.86 -4.57
C GLU A 38 0.28 -0.26 -3.16
N VAL A 39 -0.44 -0.82 -2.17
CA VAL A 39 -0.46 -0.32 -0.77
C VAL A 39 -0.03 -1.35 0.26
N VAL A 40 -0.01 -2.63 -0.09
CA VAL A 40 0.47 -3.74 0.74
C VAL A 40 1.64 -4.40 0.02
N ASN A 41 2.85 -4.29 0.58
CA ASN A 41 3.99 -5.02 0.04
C ASN A 41 3.81 -6.53 0.23
N VAL A 42 3.34 -7.22 -0.81
CA VAL A 42 3.13 -8.68 -0.84
C VAL A 42 4.23 -9.35 -1.69
N ALA A 43 5.36 -8.67 -1.92
CA ALA A 43 6.45 -9.16 -2.76
C ALA A 43 7.01 -10.51 -2.30
N GLN A 44 6.89 -10.83 -1.01
CA GLN A 44 7.25 -12.14 -0.47
C GLN A 44 6.02 -13.06 -0.41
N ARG A 45 6.01 -14.13 -1.23
CA ARG A 45 4.92 -15.13 -1.30
C ARG A 45 4.51 -15.72 0.07
N ASN A 46 5.43 -15.80 1.02
CA ASN A 46 5.20 -16.38 2.35
C ASN A 46 4.70 -15.38 3.40
N SER A 47 4.65 -14.08 3.07
CA SER A 47 4.30 -13.02 4.02
C SER A 47 2.89 -13.16 4.59
N VAL A 48 1.92 -13.62 3.79
CA VAL A 48 0.53 -13.86 4.22
C VAL A 48 0.47 -14.97 5.26
N TYR A 49 1.14 -16.11 5.02
CA TYR A 49 1.16 -17.22 5.96
C TYR A 49 1.83 -16.85 7.28
N GLN A 50 2.99 -16.18 7.24
CA GLN A 50 3.66 -15.69 8.45
C GLN A 50 2.80 -14.69 9.22
N THR A 51 2.05 -13.85 8.50
CA THR A 51 1.10 -12.91 9.12
C THR A 51 -0.05 -13.65 9.79
N ILE A 52 -0.64 -14.64 9.14
CA ILE A 52 -1.69 -15.49 9.70
C ILE A 52 -1.21 -16.19 10.96
N GLU A 53 -0.05 -16.84 10.93
CA GLU A 53 0.53 -17.51 12.10
C GLU A 53 0.70 -16.54 13.27
N ARG A 54 1.15 -15.31 13.00
CA ARG A 54 1.29 -14.29 14.03
C ARG A 54 -0.06 -13.85 14.58
N LEU A 55 -1.05 -13.59 13.71
CA LEU A 55 -2.40 -13.20 14.13
C LEU A 55 -3.10 -14.30 14.95
N LEU A 56 -2.85 -15.58 14.64
CA LEU A 56 -3.30 -16.73 15.45
C LEU A 56 -2.64 -16.72 16.83
N ARG A 57 -1.30 -16.58 16.89
CA ARG A 57 -0.56 -16.51 18.16
C ARG A 57 -1.01 -15.33 19.02
N ASP A 58 -1.35 -14.21 18.39
CA ASP A 58 -1.83 -13.00 19.06
C ASP A 58 -3.33 -13.08 19.42
N GLY A 59 -4.03 -14.18 19.07
CA GLY A 59 -5.45 -14.38 19.36
C GLY A 59 -6.39 -13.43 18.60
N LEU A 60 -5.92 -12.85 17.50
CA LEU A 60 -6.69 -11.90 16.69
C LEU A 60 -7.56 -12.61 15.65
N ILE A 61 -7.13 -13.79 15.22
CA ILE A 61 -7.90 -14.70 14.35
C ILE A 61 -7.88 -16.10 14.96
N GLU A 62 -8.79 -16.96 14.52
CA GLU A 62 -8.82 -18.36 14.93
C GLU A 62 -9.17 -19.28 13.76
N VAL A 63 -8.85 -20.57 13.90
CA VAL A 63 -9.25 -21.59 12.92
C VAL A 63 -10.75 -21.79 13.02
N GLU A 64 -11.44 -21.66 11.89
CA GLU A 64 -12.86 -21.96 11.83
C GLU A 64 -13.12 -23.42 11.45
N SER A 65 -12.54 -23.88 10.35
CA SER A 65 -12.61 -25.28 9.93
C SER A 65 -11.30 -25.74 9.28
N THR A 66 -11.09 -27.05 9.32
CA THR A 66 -10.04 -27.72 8.56
C THR A 66 -10.70 -28.81 7.73
N GLU A 67 -10.85 -28.56 6.43
CA GLU A 67 -11.42 -29.53 5.50
C GLU A 67 -10.30 -30.38 4.88
N ARG A 68 -10.44 -31.70 4.98
CA ARG A 68 -9.69 -32.68 4.19
C ARG A 68 -10.60 -33.19 3.08
N ALA A 69 -10.36 -32.76 1.84
CA ALA A 69 -10.92 -33.46 0.69
C ALA A 69 -9.99 -34.63 0.33
N GLU A 70 -10.55 -35.82 0.06
CA GLU A 70 -9.78 -36.94 -0.50
C GLU A 70 -9.04 -36.46 -1.76
N ASN A 71 -7.72 -36.56 -1.76
CA ASN A 71 -6.79 -36.12 -2.83
C ASN A 71 -6.54 -34.62 -3.00
N ARG A 72 -6.81 -33.75 -2.00
CA ARG A 72 -6.31 -32.35 -2.00
C ARG A 72 -5.65 -31.97 -0.66
N PRO A 73 -4.71 -31.01 -0.66
CA PRO A 73 -4.12 -30.50 0.58
C PRO A 73 -5.19 -29.92 1.52
N GLU A 74 -4.95 -30.03 2.83
CA GLU A 74 -5.81 -29.48 3.87
C GLU A 74 -6.11 -28.00 3.63
N ARG A 75 -7.40 -27.65 3.70
CA ARG A 75 -7.86 -26.26 3.58
C ARG A 75 -8.31 -25.78 4.96
N THR A 76 -7.47 -24.98 5.61
CA THR A 76 -7.78 -24.35 6.91
C THR A 76 -8.38 -22.97 6.70
N THR A 77 -9.66 -22.77 7.04
CA THR A 77 -10.28 -21.43 7.05
C THR A 77 -9.93 -20.74 8.35
N TYR A 78 -9.78 -19.43 8.27
CA TYR A 78 -9.62 -18.57 9.43
C TYR A 78 -10.82 -17.65 9.55
N ARG A 79 -11.19 -17.30 10.78
CA ARG A 79 -12.19 -16.27 11.07
C ARG A 79 -11.64 -15.23 12.03
N LEU A 80 -12.18 -14.02 11.95
CA LEU A 80 -11.85 -12.92 12.85
C LEU A 80 -12.43 -13.17 14.25
N THR A 81 -11.66 -12.86 15.31
CA THR A 81 -12.16 -12.88 16.70
C THR A 81 -12.72 -11.52 17.10
N GLY A 82 -13.43 -11.44 18.22
CA GLY A 82 -13.84 -10.15 18.80
C GLY A 82 -12.66 -9.24 19.13
N THR A 83 -11.57 -9.80 19.66
CA THR A 83 -10.30 -9.09 19.91
C THR A 83 -9.66 -8.60 18.60
N GLY A 84 -9.73 -9.41 17.54
CA GLY A 84 -9.27 -9.06 16.20
C GLY A 84 -10.03 -7.86 15.61
N ALA A 85 -11.35 -7.85 15.73
CA ALA A 85 -12.19 -6.75 15.25
C ALA A 85 -11.91 -5.42 15.99
N ALA A 86 -11.77 -5.48 17.32
CA ALA A 86 -11.38 -4.32 18.11
C ALA A 86 -9.99 -3.80 17.73
N THR A 87 -9.04 -4.72 17.51
CA THR A 87 -7.67 -4.41 17.10
C THR A 87 -7.62 -3.77 15.70
N LEU A 88 -8.38 -4.29 14.74
CA LEU A 88 -8.51 -3.72 13.40
C LEU A 88 -8.96 -2.26 13.47
N THR A 89 -10.02 -1.98 14.24
CA THR A 89 -10.55 -0.62 14.39
C THR A 89 -9.55 0.31 15.09
N HIS A 90 -8.88 -0.18 16.14
CA HIS A 90 -7.88 0.59 16.87
C HIS A 90 -6.69 0.95 15.96
N TRP A 91 -6.16 -0.03 15.21
CA TRP A 91 -5.06 0.20 14.28
C TRP A 91 -5.46 1.15 13.15
N LEU A 92 -6.64 0.98 12.55
CA LEU A 92 -7.12 1.87 11.48
C LEU A 92 -7.22 3.31 11.97
N ARG A 93 -7.83 3.52 13.14
CA ARG A 93 -7.94 4.85 13.75
C ARG A 93 -6.57 5.48 13.97
N GLY A 94 -5.61 4.72 14.52
CA GLY A 94 -4.26 5.21 14.72
C GLY A 94 -3.53 5.53 13.42
N MET A 95 -3.71 4.73 12.37
CA MET A 95 -3.10 4.99 11.05
C MET A 95 -3.66 6.24 10.37
N VAL A 96 -4.96 6.50 10.52
CA VAL A 96 -5.59 7.71 9.97
C VAL A 96 -5.23 8.95 10.80
N ALA A 97 -5.14 8.83 12.12
CA ALA A 97 -4.93 9.98 13.01
C ALA A 97 -3.47 10.41 13.13
N GLU A 98 -2.53 9.46 13.11
CA GLU A 98 -1.13 9.72 13.46
C GLU A 98 -0.21 9.45 12.27
N PRO A 99 0.44 10.49 11.71
CA PRO A 99 1.44 10.29 10.68
C PRO A 99 2.63 9.55 11.28
N VAL A 100 3.17 8.60 10.52
CA VAL A 100 4.40 7.91 10.87
C VAL A 100 5.56 8.48 10.06
N ARG A 101 6.76 8.41 10.63
CA ARG A 101 7.97 8.78 9.89
C ARG A 101 8.25 7.72 8.82
N GLU A 102 8.01 8.08 7.58
CA GLU A 102 8.37 7.27 6.41
C GLU A 102 9.75 7.69 5.89
N PHE A 103 10.39 6.78 5.14
CA PHE A 103 11.67 7.01 4.51
C PHE A 103 11.56 6.75 2.99
N PRO A 104 10.78 7.55 2.26
CA PRO A 104 10.61 7.41 0.81
C PRO A 104 11.93 7.65 0.07
N GLU A 105 12.17 6.89 -1.01
CA GLU A 105 13.43 6.95 -1.75
C GLU A 105 13.66 8.29 -2.43
N PHE A 106 12.63 8.95 -2.96
CA PHE A 106 12.81 10.17 -3.74
C PHE A 106 13.27 11.37 -2.90
N PRO A 107 12.65 11.72 -1.75
CA PRO A 107 13.21 12.72 -0.85
C PRO A 107 14.62 12.38 -0.36
N ALA A 108 14.93 11.09 -0.16
CA ALA A 108 16.30 10.67 0.16
C ALA A 108 17.27 10.94 -1.01
N ALA A 109 16.88 10.63 -2.24
CA ALA A 109 17.67 10.93 -3.44
C ALA A 109 17.90 12.43 -3.61
N LEU A 110 16.88 13.27 -3.37
CA LEU A 110 17.02 14.72 -3.38
C LEU A 110 18.03 15.23 -2.34
N ALA A 111 18.08 14.61 -1.16
CA ALA A 111 19.05 14.96 -0.12
C ALA A 111 20.50 14.67 -0.54
N PHE A 112 20.71 13.78 -1.51
CA PHE A 112 22.02 13.42 -2.06
C PHE A 112 22.21 13.87 -3.52
N LEU A 113 21.29 14.69 -4.05
CA LEU A 113 21.29 15.14 -5.44
C LEU A 113 22.61 15.81 -5.89
N PRO A 114 23.33 16.59 -5.04
CA PRO A 114 24.64 17.16 -5.41
C PRO A 114 25.74 16.13 -5.74
N SER A 115 25.48 14.84 -5.54
CA SER A 115 26.41 13.77 -5.93
C SER A 115 26.38 13.44 -7.42
N LEU A 116 25.33 13.86 -8.14
CA LEU A 116 25.28 13.81 -9.61
C LEU A 116 25.95 15.06 -10.18
N ASP A 117 26.20 15.14 -11.49
CA ASP A 117 26.36 16.45 -12.14
C ASP A 117 25.00 17.03 -12.55
N SER A 118 24.97 18.33 -12.89
CA SER A 118 23.71 19.02 -13.22
C SER A 118 23.01 18.46 -14.46
N GLY A 119 23.75 17.90 -15.43
CA GLY A 119 23.19 17.30 -16.63
C GLY A 119 22.51 15.98 -16.31
N ASP A 120 23.21 15.10 -15.59
CA ASP A 120 22.68 13.82 -15.11
C ASP A 120 21.44 14.02 -14.23
N ALA A 121 21.47 15.00 -13.34
CA ALA A 121 20.33 15.34 -12.50
C ALA A 121 19.12 15.81 -13.33
N LEU A 122 19.33 16.67 -14.33
CA LEU A 122 18.26 17.15 -15.20
C LEU A 122 17.61 16.01 -16.00
N ASP A 123 18.42 15.11 -16.56
CA ASP A 123 17.93 13.97 -17.34
C ASP A 123 17.16 12.96 -16.47
N ALA A 124 17.61 12.74 -15.23
CA ALA A 124 16.88 11.94 -14.25
C ALA A 124 15.54 12.58 -13.85
N LEU A 125 15.51 13.90 -13.60
CA LEU A 125 14.28 14.63 -13.27
C LEU A 125 13.28 14.59 -14.43
N ARG A 126 13.73 14.78 -15.69
CA ARG A 126 12.88 14.66 -16.89
C ARG A 126 12.31 13.26 -17.05
N SER A 127 13.13 12.24 -16.84
CA SER A 127 12.68 10.85 -16.86
C SER A 127 11.60 10.60 -15.81
N ARG A 128 11.77 11.15 -14.59
CA ARG A 128 10.77 11.07 -13.53
C ARG A 128 9.47 11.79 -13.90
N ILE A 129 9.54 12.98 -14.49
CA ILE A 129 8.37 13.76 -14.95
C ILE A 129 7.52 12.90 -15.89
N ALA A 130 8.11 12.26 -16.90
CA ALA A 130 7.39 11.42 -17.85
C ALA A 130 6.66 10.25 -17.17
N VAL A 131 7.31 9.61 -16.18
CA VAL A 131 6.69 8.52 -15.40
C VAL A 131 5.53 9.04 -14.55
N LEU A 132 5.71 10.17 -13.86
CA LEU A 132 4.66 10.79 -13.02
C LEU A 132 3.46 11.23 -13.86
N GLU A 133 3.68 11.80 -15.05
CA GLU A 133 2.61 12.16 -16.00
C GLU A 133 1.80 10.93 -16.43
N GLN A 134 2.49 9.83 -16.77
CA GLN A 134 1.82 8.58 -17.15
C GLN A 134 1.01 8.01 -15.98
N GLN A 135 1.56 8.01 -14.76
CA GLN A 135 0.87 7.54 -13.56
C GLN A 135 -0.36 8.39 -13.25
N LEU A 136 -0.24 9.71 -13.32
CA LEU A 136 -1.35 10.63 -13.09
C LEU A 136 -2.46 10.44 -14.13
N ALA A 137 -2.12 10.30 -15.41
CA ALA A 137 -3.09 10.04 -16.47
C ALA A 137 -3.84 8.71 -16.26
N GLY A 138 -3.13 7.65 -15.86
CA GLY A 138 -3.75 6.36 -15.54
C GLY A 138 -4.70 6.44 -14.35
N LEU A 139 -4.29 7.14 -13.29
CA LEU A 139 -5.10 7.33 -12.09
C LEU A 139 -6.35 8.18 -12.36
N ASP A 140 -6.23 9.25 -13.15
CA ASP A 140 -7.35 10.12 -13.53
C ASP A 140 -8.39 9.36 -14.37
N ALA A 141 -7.94 8.52 -15.29
CA ALA A 141 -8.83 7.64 -16.05
C ALA A 141 -9.55 6.64 -15.13
N GLY A 142 -8.83 5.98 -14.23
CA GLY A 142 -9.39 5.04 -13.27
C GLY A 142 -10.41 5.66 -12.32
N LEU A 143 -10.11 6.83 -11.75
CA LEU A 143 -11.02 7.60 -10.90
C LEU A 143 -12.30 8.00 -11.65
N THR A 144 -12.17 8.43 -12.91
CA THR A 144 -13.32 8.82 -13.74
C THR A 144 -14.23 7.63 -14.01
N GLU A 145 -13.67 6.49 -14.41
CA GLU A 145 -14.41 5.27 -14.69
C GLU A 145 -15.08 4.70 -13.43
N ALA A 146 -14.30 4.52 -12.36
CA ALA A 146 -14.78 3.98 -11.09
C ALA A 146 -15.85 4.86 -10.44
N GLY A 147 -15.74 6.19 -10.58
CA GLY A 147 -16.73 7.14 -10.08
C GLY A 147 -18.13 7.00 -10.72
N THR A 148 -18.27 6.25 -11.82
CA THR A 148 -19.58 5.97 -12.42
C THR A 148 -20.37 4.87 -11.71
N PHE A 149 -19.70 3.99 -10.96
CA PHE A 149 -20.34 2.82 -10.33
C PHE A 149 -19.95 2.60 -8.86
N LEU A 150 -18.90 3.24 -8.34
CA LEU A 150 -18.51 3.17 -6.94
C LEU A 150 -18.86 4.47 -6.19
N PRO A 151 -19.38 4.36 -4.95
CA PRO A 151 -19.45 5.49 -4.03
C PRO A 151 -18.05 6.08 -3.77
N ARG A 152 -17.98 7.40 -3.63
CA ARG A 152 -16.73 8.15 -3.35
C ARG A 152 -15.90 7.58 -2.19
N LEU A 153 -16.54 7.01 -1.16
CA LEU A 153 -15.85 6.42 -0.02
C LEU A 153 -14.83 5.34 -0.44
N PHE A 154 -15.07 4.63 -1.54
CA PHE A 154 -14.16 3.60 -2.07
C PHE A 154 -13.10 4.16 -3.03
N LEU A 155 -13.05 5.48 -3.22
CA LEU A 155 -12.12 6.17 -4.10
C LEU A 155 -11.18 7.11 -3.32
N VAL A 156 -11.35 7.24 -2.00
CA VAL A 156 -10.61 8.23 -1.19
C VAL A 156 -9.10 7.96 -1.16
N GLU A 157 -8.67 6.69 -1.23
CA GLU A 157 -7.25 6.37 -1.36
C GLU A 157 -6.65 6.88 -2.68
N ASP A 158 -7.40 6.80 -3.78
CA ASP A 158 -6.96 7.21 -5.11
C ASP A 158 -7.01 8.74 -5.24
N GLU A 159 -7.99 9.41 -4.62
CA GLU A 159 -8.00 10.87 -4.46
C GLU A 159 -6.73 11.37 -3.75
N TYR A 160 -6.31 10.70 -2.67
CA TYR A 160 -5.09 11.03 -1.95
C TYR A 160 -3.84 10.79 -2.82
N ARG A 161 -3.73 9.62 -3.47
CA ARG A 161 -2.60 9.31 -4.36
C ARG A 161 -2.47 10.32 -5.49
N ARG A 162 -3.59 10.72 -6.09
CA ARG A 162 -3.64 11.76 -7.11
C ARG A 162 -3.11 13.08 -6.60
N ALA A 163 -3.56 13.52 -5.42
CA ALA A 163 -3.11 14.78 -4.83
C ALA A 163 -1.60 14.79 -4.57
N VAL A 164 -1.04 13.67 -4.08
CA VAL A 164 0.41 13.53 -3.86
C VAL A 164 1.17 13.53 -5.19
N LEU A 165 0.70 12.79 -6.20
CA LEU A 165 1.35 12.75 -7.52
C LEU A 165 1.38 14.11 -8.21
N VAL A 166 0.27 14.88 -8.13
CA VAL A 166 0.22 16.24 -8.67
C VAL A 166 1.24 17.13 -7.97
N ALA A 167 1.25 17.13 -6.63
CA ALA A 167 2.19 17.94 -5.87
C ALA A 167 3.65 17.58 -6.16
N GLU A 168 3.95 16.29 -6.31
CA GLU A 168 5.30 15.85 -6.67
C GLU A 168 5.66 16.25 -8.10
N LEU A 169 4.78 16.03 -9.07
CA LEU A 169 5.01 16.39 -10.47
C LEU A 169 5.27 17.90 -10.64
N ASP A 170 4.48 18.74 -9.97
CA ASP A 170 4.66 20.19 -9.99
C ASP A 170 6.02 20.59 -9.40
N TYR A 171 6.41 19.98 -8.27
CA TYR A 171 7.71 20.21 -7.66
C TYR A 171 8.87 19.78 -8.58
N VAL A 172 8.80 18.58 -9.16
CA VAL A 172 9.86 18.04 -10.02
C VAL A 172 10.02 18.87 -11.29
N ARG A 173 8.92 19.35 -11.89
CA ARG A 173 8.96 20.27 -13.03
C ARG A 173 9.66 21.58 -12.67
N SER A 174 9.27 22.19 -11.55
CA SER A 174 9.93 23.42 -11.08
C SER A 174 11.42 23.20 -10.85
N LEU A 175 11.79 22.10 -10.19
CA LEU A 175 13.19 21.79 -9.92
C LEU A 175 14.00 21.55 -11.20
N ALA A 176 13.43 20.84 -12.17
CA ALA A 176 14.07 20.61 -13.46
C ALA A 176 14.28 21.92 -14.24
N ASP A 177 13.32 22.84 -14.18
CA ASP A 177 13.43 24.17 -14.77
C ASP A 177 14.56 24.99 -14.11
N ASP A 178 14.67 24.94 -12.78
CA ASP A 178 15.73 25.64 -12.03
C ASP A 178 17.12 25.10 -12.39
N VAL A 179 17.26 23.77 -12.52
CA VAL A 179 18.50 23.12 -12.98
C VAL A 179 18.83 23.54 -14.41
N ALA A 180 17.85 23.49 -15.32
CA ALA A 180 18.04 23.83 -16.73
C ALA A 180 18.45 25.31 -16.94
N LYS A 181 17.98 26.21 -16.09
CA LYS A 181 18.35 27.64 -16.10
C LYS A 181 19.66 27.93 -15.36
N GLY A 182 20.23 26.95 -14.66
CA GLY A 182 21.42 27.14 -13.82
C GLY A 182 21.15 27.98 -12.57
N GLU A 183 19.92 27.98 -12.07
CA GLU A 183 19.53 28.72 -10.85
C GLU A 183 20.02 28.00 -9.57
N LEU A 184 20.28 26.69 -9.67
CA LEU A 184 20.94 25.93 -8.62
C LEU A 184 22.46 25.96 -8.81
N ARG A 185 23.17 26.32 -7.74
CA ARG A 185 24.63 26.19 -7.69
C ARG A 185 24.98 24.72 -7.45
N TRP A 186 25.68 24.14 -8.41
CA TRP A 186 26.15 22.76 -8.37
C TRP A 186 27.57 22.68 -7.79
#